data_AF-A0A2W6Z490-F1
#
_entry.id   AF-A0A2W6Z490-F1
#
_cell.length_a   1.000
_cell.length_b   1.000
_cell.length_c   1.000
_cell.angle_alpha   90.00
_cell.angle_beta   90.00
_cell.angle_gamma   90.00
#
_symmetry.space_group_name_H-M   'P 1'
#
loop_
_entity.id
_entity.type
_entity.pdbx_description
1 polymer ?
#
loop_
_entity_poly.entity_id
_entity_poly.type
_entity_poly.pdbx_seq_one_letter_code
_entity_poly.pdbx_strand_id
1 'polypeptide(L)'
;MTTPQVKFRNILGELTVSKLYGGEHLGVTAPANFDLRKEISKIGKALSKFYEPAATQSKVIQIPPQLQKVLPNAFCELEGQIYRRTDYQLELVAKQQRRIRFAMSVAKILDLVLRMQQYEDEKELAKLRQILNQKYDDFIKQFGYFTSKENLSIFKEDPNYYRLRALEIDRGKGKSPAKAPIFHQRTVRATPRYRADNAKDALAQCLDAKSYIDLNWIANLIDKSISNVITELEGDIFYKGTTSLEVLQLAFKED
;
A
#
# COMPACT_ATOMS: atom_id res chain seq x y z
N MET A 1 67.04 0.62 -12.26
CA MET A 1 65.63 0.54 -12.70
C MET A 1 64.86 1.60 -11.94
N THR A 2 64.41 2.66 -12.60
CA THR A 2 63.69 3.77 -11.97
C THR A 2 62.23 3.41 -11.78
N THR A 3 61.77 3.38 -10.53
CA THR A 3 60.39 3.09 -10.17
C THR A 3 59.46 4.14 -10.78
N PRO A 4 58.38 3.77 -11.49
CA PRO A 4 57.46 4.74 -12.06
C PRO A 4 56.78 5.52 -10.94
N GLN A 5 57.01 6.84 -10.93
CA GLN A 5 56.39 7.74 -9.97
C GLN A 5 54.88 7.81 -10.27
N VAL A 6 54.06 7.27 -9.36
CA VAL A 6 52.60 7.40 -9.45
C VAL A 6 52.24 8.88 -9.35
N LYS A 7 51.84 9.48 -10.48
CA LYS A 7 51.31 10.85 -10.51
C LYS A 7 49.81 10.80 -10.21
N PHE A 8 49.44 11.17 -9.00
CA PHE A 8 48.06 11.46 -8.68
C PHE A 8 47.59 12.70 -9.44
N ARG A 9 46.44 12.60 -10.11
CA ARG A 9 45.80 13.72 -10.81
C ARG A 9 44.68 14.29 -9.93
N ASN A 10 44.55 15.61 -9.90
CA ASN A 10 43.47 16.34 -9.21
C ASN A 10 43.46 16.22 -7.67
N ILE A 11 44.60 16.39 -7.00
CA ILE A 11 44.67 16.53 -5.54
C ILE A 11 44.44 17.99 -5.14
N LEU A 12 43.60 18.21 -4.13
CA LEU A 12 43.33 19.53 -3.53
C LEU A 12 44.37 19.86 -2.44
N GLY A 13 45.63 20.04 -2.84
CA GLY A 13 46.74 20.35 -1.95
C GLY A 13 47.97 19.50 -2.22
N GLU A 14 48.88 19.43 -1.25
CA GLU A 14 50.12 18.66 -1.32
C GLU A 14 50.02 17.38 -0.49
N LEU A 15 50.54 16.27 -1.03
CA LEU A 15 50.60 15.01 -0.31
C LEU A 15 51.55 15.12 0.87
N THR A 16 51.08 14.76 2.05
CA THR A 16 51.85 14.78 3.29
C THR A 16 51.68 13.47 4.05
N VAL A 17 52.53 13.24 5.04
CA VAL A 17 52.33 12.15 6.00
C VAL A 17 51.57 12.72 7.18
N SER A 18 50.31 12.30 7.35
CA SER A 18 49.51 12.62 8.52
C SER A 18 50.03 11.84 9.72
N LYS A 19 50.26 12.56 10.83
CA LYS A 19 50.65 11.98 12.13
C LYS A 19 49.48 11.91 13.13
N LEU A 20 48.27 12.21 12.68
CA LEU A 20 47.07 12.14 13.51
C LEU A 20 46.65 10.68 13.70
N TYR A 21 46.21 10.33 14.91
CA TYR A 21 45.72 9.00 15.29
C TYR A 21 46.75 7.85 15.20
N GLY A 22 47.98 8.09 15.63
CA GLY A 22 48.90 7.02 16.03
C GLY A 22 49.45 6.12 14.91
N GLY A 23 49.34 6.53 13.65
CA GLY A 23 49.90 5.83 12.49
C GLY A 23 50.40 6.79 11.41
N GLU A 24 51.29 6.31 10.54
CA GLU A 24 51.72 7.04 9.34
C GLU A 24 50.73 6.79 8.20
N HIS A 25 49.91 7.80 7.89
CA HIS A 25 48.93 7.73 6.81
C HIS A 25 49.18 8.80 5.76
N LEU A 26 48.83 8.51 4.51
CA LEU A 26 48.84 9.49 3.43
C LEU A 26 47.76 10.56 3.72
N GLY A 27 48.18 11.81 3.82
CA GLY A 27 47.32 12.98 4.02
C GLY A 27 47.47 13.98 2.88
N VAL A 28 46.66 15.03 2.94
CA VAL A 28 46.75 16.18 2.04
C VAL A 28 46.75 17.44 2.88
N THR A 29 47.76 18.29 2.70
CA THR A 29 47.87 19.58 3.38
C THR A 29 47.65 20.71 2.38
N ALA A 30 46.86 21.70 2.78
CA ALA A 30 46.63 22.89 1.97
C ALA A 30 47.89 23.78 1.96
N PRO A 31 48.36 24.24 0.79
CA PRO A 31 49.41 25.25 0.68
C PRO A 31 49.03 26.58 1.35
N ALA A 32 50.02 27.45 1.57
CA ALA A 32 49.76 28.81 2.03
C ALA A 32 48.86 29.55 1.03
N ASN A 33 47.83 30.26 1.53
CA ASN A 33 46.81 30.97 0.74
C ASN A 33 45.96 30.07 -0.20
N PHE A 34 45.75 28.81 0.16
CA PHE A 34 44.96 27.89 -0.64
C PHE A 34 43.45 28.23 -0.63
N ASP A 35 42.95 28.73 -1.76
CA ASP A 35 41.51 28.91 -1.99
C ASP A 35 40.89 27.60 -2.47
N LEU A 36 40.38 26.83 -1.49
CA LEU A 36 39.72 25.55 -1.73
C LEU A 36 38.57 25.66 -2.74
N ARG A 37 37.78 26.74 -2.69
CA ARG A 37 36.60 26.89 -3.55
C ARG A 37 37.00 27.05 -5.02
N LYS A 38 38.04 27.84 -5.26
CA LYS A 38 38.60 28.06 -6.60
C LYS A 38 39.20 26.78 -7.17
N GLU A 39 39.95 26.03 -6.38
CA GLU A 39 40.57 24.78 -6.84
C GLU A 39 39.55 23.65 -7.08
N ILE A 40 38.49 23.54 -6.24
CA ILE A 40 37.36 22.63 -6.51
C ILE A 40 36.70 22.97 -7.85
N SER A 41 36.45 24.26 -8.11
CA SER A 41 35.85 24.72 -9.37
C SER A 41 36.71 24.35 -10.59
N LYS A 42 38.04 24.49 -10.46
CA LYS A 42 39.01 24.13 -11.51
C LYS A 42 39.03 22.63 -11.77
N ILE A 43 39.04 21.80 -10.73
CA ILE A 43 38.98 20.34 -10.86
C ILE A 43 37.65 19.91 -11.48
N GLY A 44 36.54 20.51 -11.07
CA GLY A 44 35.22 20.25 -11.64
C GLY A 44 35.17 20.46 -13.17
N LYS A 45 35.95 21.41 -13.70
CA LYS A 45 36.08 21.64 -15.15
C LYS A 45 36.99 20.62 -15.85
N ALA A 46 37.98 20.07 -15.15
CA ALA A 46 38.94 19.11 -15.69
C ALA A 46 38.46 17.65 -15.62
N LEU A 47 37.46 17.36 -14.79
CA LEU A 47 36.82 16.06 -14.72
C LEU A 47 35.93 15.84 -15.95
N SER A 48 36.20 14.78 -16.70
CA SER A 48 35.29 14.30 -17.75
C SER A 48 33.92 13.99 -17.14
N LYS A 49 32.82 14.19 -17.88
CA LYS A 49 31.50 13.72 -17.44
C LYS A 49 31.55 12.21 -17.15
N PHE A 50 31.53 11.84 -15.88
CA PHE A 50 31.48 10.45 -15.40
C PHE A 50 30.12 10.10 -14.79
N TYR A 51 29.21 11.06 -14.76
CA TYR A 51 27.84 10.92 -14.31
C TYR A 51 26.94 11.67 -15.27
N GLU A 52 25.96 10.97 -15.81
CA GLU A 52 24.87 11.55 -16.58
C GLU A 52 23.58 11.16 -15.85
N PRO A 53 22.88 12.10 -15.20
CA PRO A 53 21.64 11.77 -14.53
C PRO A 53 20.68 11.20 -15.58
N ALA A 54 20.06 10.05 -15.26
CA ALA A 54 19.04 9.49 -16.13
C ALA A 54 17.98 10.58 -16.39
N ALA A 55 17.62 10.78 -17.66
CA ALA A 55 16.53 11.68 -18.01
C ALA A 55 15.23 11.10 -17.46
N THR A 56 14.85 11.51 -16.25
CA THR A 56 13.56 11.15 -15.65
C THR A 56 12.48 11.98 -16.33
N GLN A 57 12.06 11.58 -17.52
CA GLN A 57 10.81 12.05 -18.10
C GLN A 57 9.65 11.33 -17.41
N SER A 58 9.42 11.63 -16.14
CA SER A 58 8.14 11.31 -15.53
C SER A 58 7.12 12.27 -16.13
N LYS A 59 6.21 11.77 -16.97
CA LYS A 59 4.96 12.48 -17.23
C LYS A 59 4.25 12.61 -15.90
N VAL A 60 4.38 13.78 -15.27
CA VAL A 60 3.73 14.11 -14.01
C VAL A 60 2.25 14.29 -14.29
N ILE A 61 1.43 13.39 -13.76
CA ILE A 61 -0.03 13.49 -13.82
C ILE A 61 -0.52 13.86 -12.42
N GLN A 62 -1.33 14.91 -12.30
CA GLN A 62 -1.98 15.22 -11.03
C GLN A 62 -2.93 14.09 -10.62
N ILE A 63 -3.09 13.86 -9.33
CA ILE A 63 -3.91 12.76 -8.81
C ILE A 63 -5.39 13.03 -9.13
N PRO A 64 -6.05 12.21 -9.97
CA PRO A 64 -7.47 12.36 -10.26
C PRO A 64 -8.35 12.12 -9.02
N PRO A 65 -9.57 12.68 -8.95
CA PRO A 65 -10.48 12.51 -7.81
C PRO A 65 -10.71 11.04 -7.41
N GLN A 66 -10.79 10.14 -8.40
CA GLN A 66 -11.05 8.71 -8.19
C GLN A 66 -9.88 7.98 -7.50
N LEU A 67 -8.67 8.53 -7.58
CA LEU A 67 -7.45 7.94 -7.01
C LEU A 67 -7.00 8.61 -5.72
N GLN A 68 -7.76 9.58 -5.19
CA GLN A 68 -7.44 10.24 -3.91
C GLN A 68 -7.41 9.28 -2.71
N LYS A 69 -8.20 8.19 -2.77
CA LYS A 69 -8.25 7.16 -1.73
C LYS A 69 -7.09 6.17 -1.77
N VAL A 70 -6.34 6.11 -2.87
CA VAL A 70 -5.16 5.24 -2.99
C VAL A 70 -4.11 5.76 -2.01
N LEU A 71 -3.42 4.90 -1.26
CA LEU A 71 -2.40 5.36 -0.29
C LEU A 71 -1.13 5.90 -0.99
N PRO A 72 -0.35 6.76 -0.33
CA PRO A 72 0.99 7.10 -0.82
C PRO A 72 1.84 5.85 -1.05
N ASN A 73 2.63 5.88 -2.12
CA ASN A 73 3.46 4.81 -2.68
C ASN A 73 2.73 3.55 -3.19
N ALA A 74 1.41 3.48 -3.07
CA ALA A 74 0.65 2.36 -3.62
C ALA A 74 0.56 2.43 -5.15
N PHE A 75 0.55 1.27 -5.79
CA PHE A 75 0.29 1.18 -7.23
C PHE A 75 -1.19 1.40 -7.54
N CYS A 76 -1.45 2.10 -8.65
CA CYS A 76 -2.77 2.33 -9.21
C CYS A 76 -2.75 2.21 -10.74
N GLU A 77 -3.92 2.02 -11.34
CA GLU A 77 -4.09 1.91 -12.79
C GLU A 77 -4.96 3.05 -13.30
N LEU A 78 -4.50 3.74 -14.34
CA LEU A 78 -5.21 4.82 -15.02
C LEU A 78 -5.01 4.63 -16.53
N GLU A 79 -6.09 4.58 -17.30
CA GLU A 79 -6.05 4.41 -18.77
C GLU A 79 -5.19 3.21 -19.23
N GLY A 80 -5.23 2.10 -18.48
CA GLY A 80 -4.49 0.88 -18.78
C GLY A 80 -2.99 0.92 -18.45
N GLN A 81 -2.48 2.03 -17.92
CA GLN A 81 -1.11 2.19 -17.47
C GLN A 81 -1.03 2.12 -15.94
N ILE A 82 0.10 1.58 -15.44
CA ILE A 82 0.36 1.48 -14.01
C ILE A 82 1.16 2.69 -13.54
N TYR A 83 0.71 3.29 -12.46
CA TYR A 83 1.34 4.41 -11.80
C TYR A 83 1.62 4.09 -10.34
N ARG A 84 2.62 4.76 -9.77
CA ARG A 84 2.81 4.86 -8.33
C ARG A 84 2.29 6.23 -7.88
N ARG A 85 1.41 6.24 -6.89
CA ARG A 85 0.94 7.49 -6.27
C ARG A 85 2.01 8.02 -5.33
N THR A 86 2.50 9.23 -5.54
CA THR A 86 3.24 9.98 -4.51
C THR A 86 2.27 10.85 -3.71
N ASP A 87 2.76 11.68 -2.80
CA ASP A 87 1.91 12.58 -2.01
C ASP A 87 1.14 13.59 -2.89
N TYR A 88 1.67 13.93 -4.06
CA TYR A 88 1.16 15.03 -4.90
C TYR A 88 0.84 14.64 -6.35
N GLN A 89 1.38 13.52 -6.84
CA GLN A 89 1.31 13.18 -8.28
C GLN A 89 1.28 11.66 -8.52
N LEU A 90 1.05 11.29 -9.77
CA LEU A 90 1.21 9.93 -10.27
C LEU A 90 2.51 9.83 -11.08
N GLU A 91 3.34 8.84 -10.73
CA GLU A 91 4.57 8.52 -11.43
C GLU A 91 4.38 7.26 -12.28
N LEU A 92 4.61 7.37 -13.58
CA LEU A 92 4.44 6.24 -14.50
C LEU A 92 5.43 5.12 -14.20
N VAL A 93 4.93 3.90 -14.05
CA VAL A 93 5.74 2.71 -13.88
C VAL A 93 5.84 1.98 -15.21
N ALA A 94 6.93 2.21 -15.93
CA ALA A 94 7.12 1.67 -17.29
C ALA A 94 7.49 0.17 -17.30
N LYS A 95 8.12 -0.33 -16.24
CA LYS A 95 8.62 -1.70 -16.15
C LYS A 95 7.71 -2.56 -15.28
N GLN A 96 7.69 -3.88 -15.53
CA GLN A 96 6.98 -4.86 -14.71
C GLN A 96 5.46 -4.62 -14.54
N GLN A 97 4.82 -3.87 -15.45
CA GLN A 97 3.39 -3.54 -15.36
C GLN A 97 2.50 -4.76 -15.22
N ARG A 98 2.78 -5.84 -15.97
CA ARG A 98 2.02 -7.10 -15.88
C ARG A 98 2.11 -7.70 -14.49
N ARG A 99 3.30 -7.76 -13.89
CA ARG A 99 3.51 -8.28 -12.55
C ARG A 99 2.77 -7.46 -11.50
N ILE A 100 2.88 -6.13 -11.59
CA ILE A 100 2.19 -5.22 -10.68
C ILE A 100 0.67 -5.38 -10.78
N ARG A 101 0.13 -5.47 -12.00
CA ARG A 101 -1.31 -5.69 -12.23
C ARG A 101 -1.81 -6.98 -11.58
N PHE A 102 -1.06 -8.08 -11.70
CA PHE A 102 -1.42 -9.34 -11.04
C PHE A 102 -1.37 -9.20 -9.50
N ALA A 103 -0.32 -8.58 -8.95
CA ALA A 103 -0.21 -8.33 -7.52
C ALA A 103 -1.37 -7.47 -6.99
N MET A 104 -1.73 -6.40 -7.70
CA MET A 104 -2.89 -5.56 -7.39
C MET A 104 -4.21 -6.35 -7.44
N SER A 105 -4.36 -7.28 -8.39
CA SER A 105 -5.53 -8.16 -8.45
C SER A 105 -5.61 -9.07 -7.22
N VAL A 106 -4.48 -9.59 -6.73
CA VAL A 106 -4.43 -10.39 -5.49
C VAL A 106 -4.77 -9.52 -4.28
N ALA A 107 -4.24 -8.29 -4.21
CA ALA A 107 -4.52 -7.36 -3.12
C ALA A 107 -6.02 -7.00 -3.03
N LYS A 108 -6.66 -6.74 -4.18
CA LYS A 108 -8.10 -6.43 -4.25
C LYS A 108 -8.97 -7.56 -3.70
N ILE A 109 -8.72 -8.81 -4.11
CA ILE A 109 -9.49 -9.95 -3.61
C ILE A 109 -9.16 -10.25 -2.14
N LEU A 110 -7.91 -10.03 -1.71
CA LEU A 110 -7.53 -10.15 -0.30
C LEU A 110 -8.32 -9.18 0.59
N ASP A 111 -8.48 -7.92 0.18
CA ASP A 111 -9.30 -6.95 0.90
C ASP A 111 -10.77 -7.40 1.02
N LEU A 112 -11.32 -8.01 -0.04
CA LEU A 112 -12.68 -8.57 -0.02
C LEU A 112 -12.80 -9.77 0.94
N VAL A 113 -11.83 -10.70 0.91
CA VAL A 113 -11.80 -11.84 1.84
C VAL A 113 -11.71 -11.35 3.28
N LEU A 114 -10.81 -10.41 3.58
CA LEU A 114 -10.64 -9.87 4.93
C LEU A 114 -11.92 -9.22 5.47
N ARG A 115 -12.62 -8.43 4.63
CA ARG A 115 -13.94 -7.88 4.99
C ARG A 115 -14.96 -8.99 5.18
N MET A 116 -15.02 -9.97 4.28
CA MET A 116 -16.01 -11.04 4.35
C MET A 116 -15.84 -11.93 5.60
N GLN A 117 -14.61 -12.07 6.13
CA GLN A 117 -14.38 -12.82 7.36
C GLN A 117 -15.08 -12.22 8.59
N GLN A 118 -15.51 -10.95 8.54
CA GLN A 118 -16.27 -10.29 9.61
C GLN A 118 -17.74 -10.72 9.62
N TYR A 119 -18.24 -11.35 8.56
CA TYR A 119 -19.63 -11.78 8.41
C TYR A 119 -19.77 -13.31 8.49
N GLU A 120 -20.99 -13.76 8.82
CA GLU A 120 -21.34 -15.18 8.98
C GLU A 120 -21.69 -15.90 7.66
N ASP A 121 -21.54 -15.25 6.50
CA ASP A 121 -21.81 -15.86 5.20
C ASP A 121 -20.66 -16.76 4.74
N GLU A 122 -20.74 -18.05 5.08
CA GLU A 122 -19.72 -19.03 4.69
C GLU A 122 -19.68 -19.29 3.19
N LYS A 123 -20.83 -19.26 2.51
CA LYS A 123 -20.91 -19.58 1.08
C LYS A 123 -20.19 -18.53 0.26
N GLU A 124 -20.42 -17.25 0.56
CA GLU A 124 -19.74 -16.16 -0.14
C GLU A 124 -18.25 -16.09 0.24
N LEU A 125 -17.91 -16.30 1.51
CA LEU A 125 -16.52 -16.38 1.95
C LEU A 125 -15.75 -17.50 1.23
N ALA A 126 -16.34 -18.68 1.06
CA ALA A 126 -15.74 -19.79 0.33
C ALA A 126 -15.47 -19.45 -1.14
N LYS A 127 -16.40 -18.79 -1.83
CA LYS A 127 -16.21 -18.32 -3.21
C LYS A 127 -15.04 -17.32 -3.30
N LEU A 128 -15.00 -16.32 -2.42
CA LEU A 128 -13.91 -15.33 -2.42
C LEU A 128 -12.56 -15.98 -2.12
N ARG A 129 -12.49 -16.97 -1.24
CA ARG A 129 -11.28 -17.78 -1.00
C ARG A 129 -10.84 -18.57 -2.22
N GLN A 130 -11.77 -19.14 -2.98
CA GLN A 130 -11.45 -19.85 -4.22
C GLN A 130 -10.83 -18.89 -5.25
N ILE A 131 -11.40 -17.69 -5.39
CA ILE A 131 -10.86 -16.64 -6.28
C ILE A 131 -9.48 -16.18 -5.79
N LEU A 132 -9.31 -15.97 -4.48
CA LEU A 132 -8.01 -15.61 -3.89
C LEU A 132 -6.95 -16.69 -4.17
N ASN A 133 -7.29 -17.96 -4.01
CA ASN A 133 -6.40 -19.08 -4.34
C ASN A 133 -5.98 -19.04 -5.81
N GLN A 134 -6.94 -18.92 -6.73
CA GLN A 134 -6.65 -18.89 -8.17
C GLN A 134 -5.75 -17.71 -8.54
N LYS A 135 -6.07 -16.49 -8.08
CA LYS A 135 -5.27 -15.29 -8.37
C LYS A 135 -3.86 -15.37 -7.79
N TYR A 136 -3.73 -15.92 -6.58
CA TYR A 136 -2.44 -16.18 -5.98
C TYR A 136 -1.63 -17.20 -6.79
N ASP A 137 -2.22 -18.36 -7.14
CA ASP A 137 -1.52 -19.41 -7.88
C ASP A 137 -1.08 -18.93 -9.27
N ASP A 138 -1.91 -18.15 -9.95
CA ASP A 138 -1.58 -17.50 -11.22
C ASP A 138 -0.41 -16.51 -11.11
N PHE A 139 -0.32 -15.77 -10.00
CA PHE A 139 0.80 -14.87 -9.71
C PHE A 139 2.08 -15.66 -9.47
N ILE A 140 2.06 -16.66 -8.58
CA ILE A 140 3.22 -17.48 -8.23
C ILE A 140 3.79 -18.18 -9.46
N LYS A 141 2.91 -18.75 -10.31
CA LYS A 141 3.31 -19.44 -11.54
C LYS A 141 4.09 -18.55 -12.51
N GLN A 142 3.79 -17.26 -12.55
CA GLN A 142 4.40 -16.31 -13.49
C GLN A 142 5.56 -15.51 -12.90
N PHE A 143 5.52 -15.22 -11.59
CA PHE A 143 6.38 -14.22 -10.96
C PHE A 143 7.05 -14.70 -9.67
N GLY A 144 6.84 -15.97 -9.29
CA GLY A 144 7.35 -16.54 -8.06
C GLY A 144 6.68 -15.99 -6.80
N TYR A 145 7.20 -16.40 -5.65
CA TYR A 145 6.68 -16.04 -4.31
C TYR A 145 6.76 -14.55 -4.00
N PHE A 146 5.75 -14.01 -3.32
CA PHE A 146 5.77 -12.65 -2.80
C PHE A 146 6.97 -12.41 -1.88
N THR A 147 7.37 -13.41 -1.08
CA THR A 147 8.56 -13.37 -0.21
C THR A 147 9.90 -13.43 -0.96
N SER A 148 9.91 -13.62 -2.29
CA SER A 148 11.14 -13.66 -3.07
C SER A 148 11.88 -12.31 -3.09
N LYS A 149 13.21 -12.33 -3.23
CA LYS A 149 14.04 -11.11 -3.30
C LYS A 149 13.63 -10.18 -4.44
N GLU A 150 13.21 -10.76 -5.57
CA GLU A 150 12.81 -10.00 -6.75
C GLU A 150 11.52 -9.23 -6.49
N ASN A 151 10.50 -9.89 -5.92
CA ASN A 151 9.25 -9.24 -5.56
C ASN A 151 9.44 -8.23 -4.41
N LEU A 152 10.32 -8.53 -3.45
CA LEU A 152 10.73 -7.54 -2.44
C LEU A 152 11.30 -6.27 -3.08
N SER A 153 12.20 -6.40 -4.06
CA SER A 153 12.80 -5.22 -4.70
C SER A 153 11.79 -4.34 -5.44
N ILE A 154 10.72 -4.94 -5.99
CA ILE A 154 9.70 -4.23 -6.79
C ILE A 154 8.66 -3.58 -5.88
N PHE A 155 8.23 -4.28 -4.84
CA PHE A 155 7.06 -3.93 -4.05
C PHE A 155 7.38 -3.35 -2.67
N LYS A 156 8.65 -3.31 -2.23
CA LYS A 156 9.05 -2.84 -0.88
C LYS A 156 8.49 -1.48 -0.45
N GLU A 157 8.25 -0.58 -1.41
CA GLU A 157 7.73 0.77 -1.17
C GLU A 157 6.19 0.81 -1.17
N ASP A 158 5.52 -0.21 -1.71
CA ASP A 158 4.06 -0.28 -1.72
C ASP A 158 3.54 -0.69 -0.33
N PRO A 159 2.65 0.09 0.30
CA PRO A 159 2.07 -0.24 1.60
C PRO A 159 1.30 -1.56 1.63
N ASN A 160 0.79 -2.03 0.48
CA ASN A 160 0.07 -3.29 0.35
C ASN A 160 1.00 -4.52 0.36
N TYR A 161 2.30 -4.34 0.10
CA TYR A 161 3.20 -5.44 -0.13
C TYR A 161 3.31 -6.40 1.05
N TYR A 162 3.41 -5.89 2.27
CA TYR A 162 3.51 -6.75 3.46
C TYR A 162 2.23 -7.55 3.71
N ARG A 163 1.07 -7.07 3.25
CA ARG A 163 -0.20 -7.82 3.29
C ARG A 163 -0.20 -8.98 2.30
N LEU A 164 0.36 -8.76 1.11
CA LEU A 164 0.58 -9.83 0.12
C LEU A 164 1.60 -10.85 0.62
N ARG A 165 2.69 -10.39 1.25
CA ARG A 165 3.71 -11.25 1.85
C ARG A 165 3.15 -12.13 2.98
N ALA A 166 2.16 -11.64 3.74
CA ALA A 166 1.49 -12.40 4.79
C ALA A 166 0.65 -13.58 4.26
N LEU A 167 0.44 -13.69 2.95
CA LEU A 167 -0.14 -14.88 2.31
C LEU A 167 0.81 -16.09 2.34
N GLU A 168 2.07 -15.88 2.68
CA GLU A 168 3.13 -16.89 2.62
C GLU A 168 3.75 -17.12 4.00
N ILE A 169 3.73 -18.37 4.48
CA ILE A 169 4.40 -18.78 5.71
C ILE A 169 5.77 -19.35 5.35
N ASP A 170 6.82 -18.76 5.93
CA ASP A 170 8.18 -19.30 5.82
C ASP A 170 8.27 -20.68 6.47
N ARG A 171 8.82 -21.65 5.72
CA ARG A 171 9.03 -23.03 6.17
C ARG A 171 10.49 -23.32 6.55
N GLY A 172 11.35 -22.31 6.55
CA GLY A 172 12.78 -22.41 6.83
C GLY A 172 13.63 -22.61 5.58
N LYS A 173 14.95 -22.64 5.78
CA LYS A 173 15.95 -22.63 4.69
C LYS A 173 15.70 -23.72 3.66
N GLY A 174 15.65 -23.32 2.39
CA GLY A 174 15.54 -24.22 1.23
C GLY A 174 14.14 -24.75 0.95
N LYS A 175 13.13 -24.40 1.75
CA LYS A 175 11.74 -24.83 1.52
C LYS A 175 10.93 -23.72 0.88
N SER A 176 10.04 -24.10 -0.04
CA SER A 176 9.06 -23.16 -0.59
C SER A 176 8.08 -22.71 0.50
N PRO A 177 7.64 -21.44 0.50
CA PRO A 177 6.64 -20.95 1.44
C PRO A 177 5.32 -21.74 1.36
N ALA A 178 4.64 -21.87 2.50
CA ALA A 178 3.28 -22.40 2.57
C ALA A 178 2.26 -21.30 2.29
N LYS A 179 1.09 -21.66 1.75
CA LYS A 179 -0.10 -20.79 1.82
C LYS A 179 -0.50 -20.54 3.28
N ALA A 180 -0.78 -19.29 3.62
CA ALA A 180 -1.27 -18.89 4.94
C ALA A 180 -2.68 -19.43 5.24
N PRO A 181 -3.15 -19.37 6.51
CA PRO A 181 -4.43 -19.99 6.86
C PRO A 181 -5.64 -19.31 6.21
N ILE A 182 -5.53 -18.04 5.81
CA ILE A 182 -6.61 -17.28 5.18
C ILE A 182 -7.18 -17.93 3.90
N PHE A 183 -6.40 -18.78 3.24
CA PHE A 183 -6.83 -19.51 2.05
C PHE A 183 -7.84 -20.63 2.34
N HIS A 184 -7.95 -21.10 3.59
CA HIS A 184 -8.77 -22.28 3.93
C HIS A 184 -9.53 -22.16 5.26
N GLN A 185 -9.21 -21.20 6.13
CA GLN A 185 -9.91 -21.01 7.41
C GLN A 185 -10.03 -19.54 7.79
N ARG A 186 -10.97 -19.21 8.69
CA ARG A 186 -11.13 -17.84 9.21
C ARG A 186 -9.91 -17.46 10.04
N THR A 187 -9.25 -16.35 9.65
CA THR A 187 -8.12 -15.77 10.40
C THR A 187 -8.51 -14.55 11.22
N VAL A 188 -9.68 -13.98 10.95
CA VAL A 188 -10.30 -12.89 11.72
C VAL A 188 -11.57 -13.45 12.32
N ARG A 189 -11.78 -13.21 13.62
CA ARG A 189 -13.02 -13.62 14.31
C ARG A 189 -14.18 -12.87 13.65
N ALA A 190 -15.22 -13.59 13.27
CA ALA A 190 -16.47 -12.95 12.87
C ALA A 190 -16.94 -12.10 14.06
N THR A 191 -17.26 -10.84 13.82
CA THR A 191 -17.98 -10.06 14.82
C THR A 191 -19.31 -10.77 14.98
N PRO A 192 -19.65 -11.30 16.18
CA PRO A 192 -20.96 -11.87 16.38
C PRO A 192 -21.97 -10.83 15.91
N ARG A 193 -22.94 -11.19 15.07
CA ARG A 193 -24.15 -10.38 15.02
C ARG A 193 -24.75 -10.53 16.40
N TYR A 194 -24.53 -9.56 17.28
CA TYR A 194 -25.37 -9.49 18.46
C TYR A 194 -26.76 -9.25 17.91
N ARG A 195 -27.63 -10.27 17.95
CA ARG A 195 -29.06 -10.02 17.83
C ARG A 195 -29.35 -8.93 18.85
N ALA A 196 -29.83 -7.80 18.37
CA ALA A 196 -30.29 -6.75 19.25
C ALA A 196 -31.68 -7.13 19.72
N ASP A 197 -31.95 -6.99 21.01
CA ASP A 197 -33.26 -7.32 21.55
C ASP A 197 -34.30 -6.23 21.22
N ASN A 198 -33.84 -5.01 20.89
CA ASN A 198 -34.68 -3.86 20.57
C ASN A 198 -34.02 -2.94 19.53
N ALA A 199 -34.81 -2.01 18.97
CA ALA A 199 -34.35 -1.10 17.94
C ALA A 199 -33.23 -0.15 18.39
N LYS A 200 -33.18 0.27 19.67
CA LYS A 200 -32.14 1.17 20.20
C LYS A 200 -30.78 0.49 20.25
N ASP A 201 -30.73 -0.76 20.72
CA ASP A 201 -29.50 -1.56 20.71
C ASP A 201 -29.03 -1.83 19.28
N ALA A 202 -29.97 -2.10 18.37
CA ALA A 202 -29.68 -2.28 16.95
C ALA A 202 -29.14 -0.99 16.31
N LEU A 203 -29.67 0.18 16.70
CA LEU A 203 -29.19 1.48 16.27
C LEU A 203 -27.76 1.74 16.76
N ALA A 204 -27.47 1.47 18.03
CA ALA A 204 -26.11 1.62 18.58
C ALA A 204 -25.11 0.74 17.82
N GLN A 205 -25.47 -0.52 17.55
CA GLN A 205 -24.65 -1.42 16.74
C GLN A 205 -24.48 -0.95 15.29
N CYS A 206 -25.53 -0.36 14.69
CA CYS A 206 -25.45 0.20 13.34
C CYS A 206 -24.46 1.36 13.29
N LEU A 207 -24.49 2.25 14.29
CA LEU A 207 -23.57 3.39 14.37
C LEU A 207 -22.12 2.93 14.60
N ASP A 208 -21.90 1.95 15.47
CA ASP A 208 -20.57 1.36 15.68
C ASP A 208 -20.02 0.70 14.41
N ALA A 209 -20.85 -0.08 13.70
CA ALA A 209 -20.43 -0.83 12.52
C ALA A 209 -20.31 0.02 11.24
N LYS A 210 -21.20 1.00 11.04
CA LYS A 210 -21.34 1.73 9.76
C LYS A 210 -21.06 3.22 9.86
N SER A 211 -21.07 3.80 11.06
CA SER A 211 -20.98 5.25 11.29
C SER A 211 -22.08 6.09 10.63
N TYR A 212 -23.13 5.45 10.12
CA TYR A 212 -24.36 6.07 9.63
C TYR A 212 -25.56 5.17 9.95
N ILE A 213 -26.77 5.74 9.93
CA ILE A 213 -28.02 5.00 10.20
C ILE A 213 -28.45 4.28 8.92
N ASP A 214 -28.49 2.95 8.98
CA ASP A 214 -29.01 2.08 7.92
C ASP A 214 -30.23 1.31 8.43
N LEU A 215 -31.42 1.83 8.11
CA LEU A 215 -32.68 1.26 8.59
C LEU A 215 -32.93 -0.17 8.08
N ASN A 216 -32.48 -0.50 6.88
CA ASN A 216 -32.56 -1.87 6.35
C ASN A 216 -31.70 -2.82 7.19
N TRP A 217 -30.51 -2.38 7.57
CA TRP A 217 -29.62 -3.18 8.40
C TRP A 217 -30.18 -3.37 9.81
N ILE A 218 -30.72 -2.32 10.43
CA ILE A 218 -31.37 -2.37 11.75
C ILE A 218 -32.58 -3.30 11.72
N ALA A 219 -33.46 -3.15 10.74
CA ALA A 219 -34.64 -4.00 10.51
C ALA A 219 -34.27 -5.48 10.41
N ASN A 220 -33.26 -5.80 9.59
CA ASN A 220 -32.74 -7.15 9.44
C ASN A 220 -32.09 -7.72 10.71
N LEU A 221 -31.54 -6.86 11.59
CA LEU A 221 -30.87 -7.32 12.82
C LEU A 221 -31.89 -7.78 13.88
N ILE A 222 -33.07 -7.16 13.91
CA ILE A 222 -34.13 -7.43 14.89
C ILE A 222 -35.34 -8.17 14.31
N ASP A 223 -35.27 -8.56 13.03
CA ASP A 223 -36.33 -9.25 12.29
C ASP A 223 -37.68 -8.52 12.34
N LYS A 224 -37.66 -7.21 12.08
CA LYS A 224 -38.85 -6.34 12.01
C LYS A 224 -38.87 -5.55 10.71
N SER A 225 -40.05 -5.09 10.30
CA SER A 225 -40.16 -4.14 9.18
C SER A 225 -39.52 -2.79 9.53
N ILE A 226 -39.08 -2.07 8.50
CA ILE A 226 -38.53 -0.72 8.63
C ILE A 226 -39.55 0.22 9.30
N SER A 227 -40.84 0.07 9.01
CA SER A 227 -41.90 0.87 9.64
C SER A 227 -41.90 0.72 11.15
N ASN A 228 -41.80 -0.51 11.66
CA ASN A 228 -41.80 -0.78 13.09
C ASN A 228 -40.51 -0.29 13.75
N VAL A 229 -39.37 -0.41 13.05
CA VAL A 229 -38.09 0.17 13.50
C VAL A 229 -38.18 1.68 13.66
N ILE A 230 -38.75 2.40 12.68
CA ILE A 230 -38.89 3.85 12.74
C ILE A 230 -39.76 4.25 13.93
N THR A 231 -40.88 3.55 14.15
CA THR A 231 -41.75 3.80 15.31
C THR A 231 -41.04 3.53 16.63
N GLU A 232 -40.25 2.46 16.74
CA GLU A 232 -39.50 2.16 17.96
C GLU A 232 -38.34 3.12 18.23
N LEU A 233 -37.80 3.76 17.19
CA LEU A 233 -36.72 4.75 17.28
C LEU A 233 -37.23 6.20 17.30
N GLU A 234 -38.55 6.40 17.39
CA GLU A 234 -39.14 7.72 17.46
C GLU A 234 -38.62 8.46 18.69
N GLY A 235 -38.08 9.67 18.48
CA GLY A 235 -37.43 10.47 19.52
C GLY A 235 -35.93 10.17 19.74
N ASP A 236 -35.39 9.07 19.19
CA ASP A 236 -33.94 8.78 19.22
C ASP A 236 -33.24 9.17 17.91
N ILE A 237 -33.93 9.05 16.77
CA ILE A 237 -33.41 9.43 15.45
C ILE A 237 -34.18 10.63 14.89
N PHE A 238 -33.45 11.59 14.31
CA PHE A 238 -34.03 12.80 13.72
C PHE A 238 -33.56 12.93 12.28
N TYR A 239 -34.50 12.89 11.34
CA TYR A 239 -34.21 13.11 9.93
C TYR A 239 -34.30 14.60 9.59
N LYS A 240 -33.17 15.20 9.24
CA LYS A 240 -33.12 16.59 8.75
C LYS A 240 -33.14 16.62 7.22
N GLY A 241 -34.26 16.20 6.64
CA GLY A 241 -34.52 16.32 5.20
C GLY A 241 -35.90 16.92 4.93
N THR A 242 -36.13 17.34 3.69
CA THR A 242 -37.39 17.97 3.23
C THR A 242 -38.51 16.95 2.95
N THR A 243 -38.21 15.66 3.06
CA THR A 243 -39.16 14.57 2.80
C THR A 243 -39.87 14.18 4.10
N SER A 244 -41.20 14.24 4.12
CA SER A 244 -41.99 13.91 5.30
C SER A 244 -41.90 12.42 5.65
N LEU A 245 -42.03 12.12 6.95
CA LEU A 245 -42.05 10.75 7.48
C LEU A 245 -43.11 9.86 6.80
N GLU A 246 -44.26 10.44 6.45
CA GLU A 246 -45.35 9.74 5.72
C GLU A 246 -44.91 9.24 4.34
N VAL A 247 -44.11 10.04 3.62
CA VAL A 247 -43.60 9.68 2.29
C VAL A 247 -42.56 8.57 2.38
N LEU A 248 -41.72 8.58 3.42
CA LEU A 248 -40.78 7.48 3.68
C LEU A 248 -41.52 6.19 4.06
N GLN A 249 -42.55 6.27 4.91
CA GLN A 249 -43.36 5.12 5.30
C GLN A 249 -44.14 4.49 4.14
N LEU A 250 -44.58 5.30 3.17
CA LEU A 250 -45.22 4.82 1.93
C LEU A 250 -44.23 4.14 0.98
N ALA A 251 -43.02 4.69 0.83
CA ALA A 251 -41.98 4.13 -0.04
C ALA A 251 -41.49 2.73 0.39
N PHE A 252 -41.65 2.36 1.66
CA PHE A 252 -41.27 1.05 2.20
C PHE A 252 -42.44 0.08 2.41
N LYS A 253 -43.65 0.43 1.95
CA LYS A 253 -44.84 -0.46 1.96
C LYS A 253 -45.09 -1.18 0.64
N GLU A 254 -44.38 -0.82 -0.43
CA GLU A 254 -44.55 -1.39 -1.78
C GLU A 254 -43.52 -2.45 -2.18
N ASP A 255 -42.63 -2.89 -1.27
CA ASP A 255 -41.71 -4.02 -1.46
C ASP A 255 -42.05 -5.20 -0.53
#